data_AF-G4ZZ48-F1
#
_entry.id   AF-G4ZZ48-F1
#
_cell.length_a   1.000
_cell.length_b   1.000
_cell.length_c   1.000
_cell.angle_alpha   90.00
_cell.angle_beta   90.00
_cell.angle_gamma   90.00
#
_symmetry.space_group_name_H-M   'P 1'
#
loop_
_entity.id
_entity.type
_entity.pdbx_description
1 polymer ?
#
loop_
_entity_poly.entity_id
_entity_poly.type
_entity_poly.pdbx_seq_one_letter_code
_entity_poly.pdbx_strand_id
1 'polypeptide(L)'
;MSTSSSEAQQAEPLTTADTQLGEAPEHLRRAETVLRHRTSRIVLVLEQCMDSHNHQAVLRTAEALGVQHVWLIAANAQQLKTHDDTGKSKKPKKSSGKKITKNCAGWLTVREFSSIADCLTALR
;
A
#
# COMPACT_ATOMS: atom_id res chain seq x y z
N MET A 1 -47.08 -51.05 -7.62
CA MET A 1 -45.60 -50.98 -7.71
C MET A 1 -45.29 -49.89 -8.72
N SER A 2 -45.12 -48.66 -8.23
CA SER A 2 -45.01 -47.46 -9.04
C SER A 2 -43.56 -47.25 -9.44
N THR A 3 -43.29 -47.17 -10.74
CA THR A 3 -41.97 -46.90 -11.30
C THR A 3 -41.71 -45.39 -11.28
N SER A 4 -40.77 -44.93 -10.45
CA SER A 4 -40.25 -43.56 -10.48
C SER A 4 -39.22 -43.43 -11.60
N SER A 5 -39.60 -42.74 -12.67
CA SER A 5 -38.66 -42.24 -13.67
C SER A 5 -37.86 -41.07 -13.07
N SER A 6 -36.55 -41.25 -12.96
CA SER A 6 -35.60 -40.20 -12.62
C SER A 6 -35.37 -39.32 -13.84
N GLU A 7 -35.97 -38.14 -13.85
CA GLU A 7 -35.77 -37.12 -14.88
C GLU A 7 -34.34 -36.57 -14.74
N ALA A 8 -33.52 -36.84 -15.75
CA ALA A 8 -32.17 -36.30 -15.85
C ALA A 8 -32.28 -34.80 -16.09
N GLN A 9 -31.86 -34.00 -15.11
CA GLN A 9 -31.70 -32.57 -15.23
C GLN A 9 -30.71 -32.28 -16.38
N GLN A 10 -31.23 -31.90 -17.55
CA GLN A 10 -30.41 -31.44 -18.65
C GLN A 10 -29.79 -30.10 -18.24
N ALA A 11 -28.47 -30.06 -18.17
CA ALA A 11 -27.73 -28.81 -18.01
C ALA A 11 -27.86 -28.02 -19.31
N GLU A 12 -28.65 -26.94 -19.26
CA GLU A 12 -28.76 -25.96 -20.33
C GLU A 12 -27.37 -25.52 -20.80
N PRO A 13 -27.07 -25.57 -22.11
CA PRO A 13 -25.80 -25.11 -22.63
C PRO A 13 -25.71 -23.60 -22.43
N LEU A 14 -24.67 -23.13 -21.71
CA LEU A 14 -24.39 -21.70 -21.60
C LEU A 14 -24.32 -21.09 -22.99
N THR A 15 -25.31 -20.26 -23.30
CA THR A 15 -25.45 -19.54 -24.56
C THR A 15 -24.20 -18.69 -24.77
N THR A 16 -23.66 -18.70 -25.99
CA THR A 16 -22.49 -17.92 -26.43
C THR A 16 -22.62 -16.40 -26.23
N ALA A 17 -23.77 -15.91 -25.75
CA ALA A 17 -24.06 -14.51 -25.44
C ALA A 17 -23.30 -13.99 -24.20
N ASP A 18 -22.85 -14.85 -23.29
CA ASP A 18 -22.09 -14.43 -22.09
C ASP A 18 -20.64 -14.01 -22.40
N THR A 19 -20.18 -14.24 -23.64
CA THR A 19 -18.81 -13.92 -24.07
C THR A 19 -18.58 -12.42 -24.34
N GLN A 20 -19.62 -11.57 -24.20
CA GLN A 20 -19.53 -10.11 -24.31
C GLN A 20 -19.55 -9.39 -22.96
N LEU A 21 -19.04 -10.01 -21.90
CA LEU A 21 -18.65 -9.27 -20.70
C LEU A 21 -17.40 -8.44 -21.03
N GLY A 22 -17.66 -7.20 -21.42
CA GLY A 22 -16.72 -6.25 -21.99
C GLY A 22 -15.35 -6.25 -21.31
N GLU A 23 -14.32 -6.24 -22.15
CA GLU A 23 -12.91 -6.18 -21.76
C GLU A 23 -12.69 -5.15 -20.65
N ALA A 24 -12.03 -5.56 -19.55
CA ALA A 24 -11.82 -4.69 -18.41
C ALA A 24 -11.14 -3.38 -18.88
N PRO A 25 -11.66 -2.21 -18.45
CA PRO A 25 -11.07 -0.91 -18.77
C PRO A 25 -9.55 -0.91 -18.59
N GLU A 26 -8.85 -0.22 -19.49
CA GLU A 26 -7.38 -0.25 -19.55
C GLU A 26 -6.69 0.06 -18.21
N HIS A 27 -7.25 1.00 -17.44
CA HIS A 27 -6.72 1.36 -16.12
C HIS A 27 -6.83 0.22 -15.10
N LEU A 28 -7.88 -0.62 -15.17
CA LEU A 28 -8.00 -1.81 -14.32
C LEU A 28 -6.97 -2.87 -14.70
N ARG A 29 -6.71 -3.07 -16.00
CA ARG A 29 -5.66 -3.99 -16.47
C ARG A 29 -4.26 -3.56 -16.02
N ARG A 30 -3.98 -2.25 -16.07
CA ARG A 30 -2.74 -1.68 -15.53
C ARG A 30 -2.64 -1.87 -14.01
N ALA A 31 -3.73 -1.62 -13.29
CA ALA A 31 -3.79 -1.84 -11.85
C ALA A 31 -3.56 -3.31 -11.48
N GLU A 32 -4.21 -4.24 -12.17
CA GLU A 32 -4.02 -5.67 -11.99
C GLU A 32 -2.57 -6.10 -12.27
N THR A 33 -1.95 -5.53 -13.31
CA THR A 33 -0.53 -5.77 -13.61
C THR A 33 0.36 -5.33 -12.45
N VAL A 34 0.11 -4.17 -11.85
CA VAL A 34 0.84 -3.70 -10.65
C VAL A 34 0.64 -4.67 -9.49
N LEU A 35 -0.61 -5.08 -9.21
CA LEU A 35 -0.93 -6.00 -8.11
C LEU A 35 -0.24 -7.36 -8.26
N ARG A 36 -0.15 -7.91 -9.48
CA ARG A 36 0.55 -9.18 -9.76
C ARG A 36 2.05 -9.13 -9.45
N HIS A 37 2.67 -7.95 -9.50
CA HIS A 37 4.10 -7.77 -9.25
C HIS A 37 4.40 -7.24 -7.83
N ARG A 38 3.38 -7.10 -6.97
CA ARG A 38 3.59 -6.76 -5.56
C ARG A 38 4.16 -7.94 -4.79
N THR A 39 5.01 -7.66 -3.81
CA THR A 39 5.58 -8.64 -2.90
C THR A 39 5.42 -8.22 -1.45
N SER A 40 4.92 -9.16 -0.64
CA SER A 40 4.86 -9.07 0.82
C SER A 40 6.00 -9.80 1.52
N ARG A 41 7.00 -10.30 0.77
CA ARG A 41 8.13 -11.08 1.31
C ARG A 41 9.17 -10.22 2.02
N ILE A 42 9.13 -8.90 1.81
CA ILE A 42 10.04 -7.93 2.41
C ILE A 42 9.22 -6.81 3.05
N VAL A 43 9.67 -6.37 4.21
CA VAL A 43 9.13 -5.21 4.92
C VAL A 43 10.22 -4.14 4.97
N LEU A 44 9.91 -2.94 4.48
CA LEU A 44 10.82 -1.81 4.54
C LEU A 44 10.57 -1.02 5.82
N VAL A 45 11.53 -0.97 6.74
CA VAL A 45 11.45 -0.17 7.96
C VAL A 45 12.24 1.12 7.79
N LEU A 46 11.60 2.27 8.01
CA LEU A 46 12.21 3.59 7.99
C LEU A 46 12.18 4.19 9.39
N GLU A 47 13.36 4.27 9.99
CA GLU A 47 13.56 4.89 11.29
C GLU A 47 14.04 6.34 11.15
N GLN A 48 13.50 7.25 11.98
CA GLN A 48 14.05 8.61 12.15
C GLN A 48 14.19 9.42 10.84
N CYS A 49 13.27 9.27 9.90
CA CYS A 49 13.29 10.05 8.66
C CYS A 49 12.86 11.51 8.92
N MET A 50 13.84 12.39 9.14
CA MET A 50 13.61 13.81 9.48
C MET A 50 13.22 14.70 8.30
N ASP A 51 13.58 14.28 7.07
CA ASP A 51 13.28 15.02 5.85
C ASP A 51 12.14 14.37 5.07
N SER A 52 11.06 15.14 4.90
CA SER A 52 9.90 14.75 4.11
C SER A 52 10.23 14.42 2.65
N HIS A 53 11.26 15.03 2.05
CA HIS A 53 11.64 14.76 0.67
C HIS A 53 12.24 13.35 0.52
N ASN A 54 13.17 12.99 1.40
CA ASN A 54 13.77 11.66 1.44
C ASN A 54 12.71 10.59 1.72
N HIS A 55 11.78 10.86 2.64
CA HIS A 55 10.67 9.96 2.91
C HIS A 55 9.87 9.63 1.64
N GLN A 56 9.53 10.66 0.86
CA GLN A 56 8.72 10.51 -0.35
C GLN A 56 9.50 9.78 -1.47
N ALA A 57 10.80 10.07 -1.61
CA ALA A 57 11.67 9.38 -2.54
C ALA A 57 11.71 7.88 -2.24
N VAL A 58 11.90 7.52 -0.97
CA VAL A 58 11.94 6.12 -0.54
C VAL A 58 10.60 5.42 -0.78
N LEU A 59 9.46 6.06 -0.44
CA LEU A 59 8.15 5.47 -0.72
C LEU A 59 7.93 5.22 -2.21
N ARG A 60 8.37 6.13 -3.08
CA ARG A 60 8.25 5.97 -4.53
C ARG A 60 9.14 4.83 -5.04
N THR A 61 10.37 4.71 -4.53
CA THR A 61 11.26 3.60 -4.86
C THR A 61 10.70 2.27 -4.40
N ALA A 62 10.20 2.19 -3.17
CA ALA A 62 9.56 0.99 -2.63
C ALA A 62 8.34 0.57 -3.49
N GLU A 63 7.51 1.55 -3.86
CA GLU A 63 6.35 1.32 -4.71
C GLU A 63 6.74 0.76 -6.08
N ALA A 64 7.73 1.37 -6.74
CA ALA A 64 8.22 0.96 -8.06
C ALA A 64 8.90 -0.43 -8.06
N LEU A 65 9.52 -0.81 -6.94
CA LEU A 65 10.13 -2.14 -6.77
C LEU A 65 9.10 -3.24 -6.40
N GLY A 66 7.82 -2.88 -6.28
CA GLY A 66 6.76 -3.82 -5.93
C GLY A 66 6.69 -4.14 -4.43
N VAL A 67 7.38 -3.41 -3.55
CA VAL A 67 7.24 -3.60 -2.10
C VAL A 67 5.80 -3.30 -1.68
N GLN A 68 5.21 -4.16 -0.86
CA GLN A 68 3.87 -3.94 -0.31
C GLN A 68 3.88 -3.27 1.06
N HIS A 69 4.80 -3.65 1.96
CA HIS A 69 4.78 -3.24 3.37
C HIS A 69 5.89 -2.24 3.70
N VAL A 70 5.50 -1.06 4.19
CA VAL A 70 6.44 -0.03 4.66
C VAL A 70 6.09 0.37 6.10
N TRP A 71 7.05 0.29 7.00
CA TRP A 71 6.88 0.59 8.41
C TRP A 71 7.67 1.84 8.77
N LEU A 72 7.02 2.80 9.39
CA LEU A 72 7.59 4.10 9.73
C LEU A 72 7.73 4.19 11.25
N ILE A 73 8.90 4.62 11.72
CA ILE A 73 9.12 4.91 13.13
C ILE A 73 9.31 6.41 13.26
N ALA A 74 8.42 7.04 14.03
CA ALA A 74 8.48 8.47 14.27
C ALA A 74 9.83 8.87 14.90
N ALA A 75 10.37 10.00 14.47
CA ALA A 75 11.57 10.54 15.10
C ALA A 75 11.26 10.97 16.53
N ASN A 76 12.14 10.62 17.47
CA ASN A 76 12.01 11.04 18.85
C ASN A 76 12.12 12.58 18.94
N ALA A 77 11.25 13.20 19.76
CA ALA A 77 11.18 14.65 19.92
C ALA A 77 12.52 15.28 20.34
N GLN A 78 13.37 14.52 21.04
CA GLN A 78 14.72 14.93 21.46
C GLN A 78 15.73 15.07 20.30
N GLN A 79 15.48 14.45 19.15
CA GLN A 79 16.35 14.46 17.97
C GLN A 79 15.88 15.42 16.87
N LEU A 80 14.73 16.06 17.04
CA LEU A 80 14.40 17.28 16.30
C LEU A 80 15.45 18.32 16.68
N LYS A 81 16.56 18.38 15.91
CA LYS A 81 17.50 19.49 15.98
C LYS A 81 16.73 20.76 15.68
N THR A 82 16.19 21.39 16.71
CA THR A 82 15.87 22.81 16.70
C THR A 82 17.20 23.49 16.47
N HIS A 83 17.49 23.82 15.21
CA HIS A 83 18.43 24.90 14.95
C HIS A 83 17.86 26.10 15.72
N ASP A 84 18.68 26.63 16.62
CA ASP A 84 18.49 27.77 17.50
C ASP A 84 18.36 29.06 16.68
N ASP A 85 17.40 29.11 15.78
CA ASP A 85 17.12 30.32 15.03
C ASP A 85 16.04 31.10 15.77
N THR A 86 16.50 31.99 16.65
CA THR A 86 15.82 33.22 17.08
C THR A 86 14.29 33.12 17.22
N GLY A 87 13.82 32.68 18.39
CA GLY A 87 12.55 33.14 18.98
C GLY A 87 11.25 32.93 18.19
N LYS A 88 11.21 32.07 17.17
CA LYS A 88 9.97 31.73 16.46
C LYS A 88 9.76 30.23 16.54
N SER A 89 8.87 29.82 17.44
CA SER A 89 8.31 28.47 17.53
C SER A 89 7.83 28.03 16.14
N LYS A 90 8.69 27.32 15.39
CA LYS A 90 8.35 26.72 14.11
C LYS A 90 7.35 25.62 14.43
N LYS A 91 6.05 25.92 14.28
CA LYS A 91 4.98 24.91 14.28
C LYS A 91 5.44 23.72 13.44
N PRO A 92 5.17 22.47 13.86
CA PRO A 92 5.54 21.30 13.06
C PRO A 92 5.05 21.54 11.63
N LYS A 93 5.98 21.62 10.67
CA LYS A 93 5.64 21.80 9.27
C LYS A 93 4.73 20.63 8.92
N LYS A 94 3.44 20.91 8.69
CA LYS A 94 2.50 19.90 8.17
C LYS A 94 3.19 19.27 6.97
N SER A 95 3.46 17.96 7.05
CA SER A 95 4.11 17.23 5.98
C SER A 95 3.26 17.42 4.72
N SER A 96 3.82 18.14 3.75
CA SER A 96 3.18 18.40 2.45
C SER A 96 3.18 17.14 1.57
N GLY A 97 2.92 15.98 2.18
CA GLY A 97 3.07 14.62 1.64
C GLY A 97 2.30 14.36 0.36
N LYS A 98 1.32 15.22 0.03
CA LYS A 98 0.44 15.03 -1.12
C LYS A 98 1.07 15.44 -2.47
N LYS A 99 2.06 16.34 -2.49
CA LYS A 99 2.54 16.94 -3.76
C LYS A 99 3.58 16.09 -4.50
N ILE A 100 4.34 15.24 -3.79
CA ILE A 100 5.51 14.54 -4.33
C ILE A 100 5.32 13.01 -4.34
N THR A 101 4.53 12.44 -3.42
CA THR A 101 4.23 11.00 -3.43
C THR A 101 3.46 10.55 -4.67
N LYS A 102 2.87 11.46 -5.46
CA LYS A 102 2.11 11.13 -6.69
C LYS A 102 1.11 9.97 -6.46
N ASN A 103 0.45 9.95 -5.30
CA ASN A 103 -0.47 8.89 -4.88
C ASN A 103 0.15 7.49 -4.66
N CYS A 104 1.48 7.33 -4.65
CA CYS A 104 2.15 6.04 -4.40
C CYS A 104 1.75 5.43 -3.04
N ALA A 105 1.54 6.27 -2.03
CA ALA A 105 1.10 5.84 -0.71
C ALA A 105 -0.24 5.08 -0.72
N GLY A 106 -1.10 5.29 -1.73
CA GLY A 106 -2.35 4.54 -1.88
C GLY A 106 -2.16 3.07 -2.29
N TRP A 107 -0.97 2.71 -2.76
CA TRP A 107 -0.63 1.35 -3.18
C TRP A 107 0.23 0.59 -2.17
N LEU A 108 0.69 1.29 -1.14
CA LEU A 108 1.54 0.75 -0.09
C LEU A 108 0.71 0.52 1.17
N THR A 109 1.04 -0.54 1.91
CA THR A 109 0.54 -0.75 3.26
C THR A 109 1.51 -0.11 4.24
N VAL A 110 1.18 1.10 4.69
CA VAL A 110 2.01 1.87 5.61
C VAL A 110 1.57 1.64 7.05
N ARG A 111 2.50 1.25 7.93
CA ARG A 111 2.26 1.11 9.38
C ARG A 111 3.19 2.03 10.15
N GLU A 112 2.66 2.78 11.10
CA GLU A 112 3.44 3.72 11.90
C GLU A 112 3.65 3.18 13.32
N PHE A 113 4.82 3.45 13.88
CA PHE A 113 5.23 3.07 15.23
C PHE A 113 5.79 4.27 15.98
N SER A 114 5.49 4.32 17.28
CA SER A 114 6.01 5.32 18.22
C SER A 114 7.46 5.08 18.62
N SER A 115 7.89 3.82 18.64
CA SER A 115 9.24 3.44 19.07
C SER A 115 9.79 2.27 18.26
N ILE A 116 11.12 2.13 18.26
CA ILE A 116 11.79 0.97 17.68
C ILE A 116 11.42 -0.33 18.41
N ALA A 117 11.17 -0.28 19.71
CA ALA A 117 10.78 -1.44 20.50
C ALA A 117 9.43 -2.01 20.04
N ASP A 118 8.45 -1.15 19.76
CA ASP A 118 7.14 -1.55 19.24
C ASP A 118 7.26 -2.16 17.84
N CYS A 119 8.10 -1.57 16.99
CA CYS A 119 8.40 -2.08 15.66
C CYS A 119 9.05 -3.47 15.70
N LEU A 120 10.08 -3.65 16.53
CA LEU A 120 10.76 -4.94 16.71
C LEU A 120 9.83 -6.00 17.28
N THR A 121 8.92 -5.63 18.19
CA THR A 121 7.91 -6.56 18.72
C THR A 121 6.95 -7.01 17.63
N ALA A 122 6.61 -6.13 16.67
CA ALA A 122 5.76 -6.49 15.54
C ALA A 122 6.48 -7.29 14.44
N LEU A 123 7.82 -7.22 14.34
CA LEU A 123 8.62 -8.00 13.39
C LEU A 123 8.89 -9.44 13.84
N ARG A 124 8.80 -9.71 15.15
CA ARG A 124 9.00 -11.03 15.76
C ARG A 124 7.76 -11.90 15.57
#